data_AF-A0A9E1UQK5-F1
#
_entry.id   AF-A0A9E1UQK5-F1
#
_cell.length_a   1.000
_cell.length_b   1.000
_cell.length_c   1.000
_cell.angle_alpha   90.00
_cell.angle_beta   90.00
_cell.angle_gamma   90.00
#
_symmetry.space_group_name_H-M   'P 1'
#
loop_
_entity.id
_entity.type
_entity.pdbx_description
1 polymer ?
#
loop_
_entity_poly.entity_id
_entity_poly.type
_entity_poly.pdbx_seq_one_letter_code
_entity_poly.pdbx_strand_id
1 'polypeptide(L)'
;MIRNDDFAQWTDGRPNDWDCGTPREGIRPPLSRGQGVILAALPSGLSTGWLRQTIPVPPELAGRWLQLTARVRLRGDQNWPENVRVLAAWKAEPKPGGWSPPRRFAPRPRREGNMLLFQQAFPIPPRCESITLEFMQMGGTEGSAELLSMTLLPCPKPAPRRVRAATAFYQPTGRNRTWEQNLAGLDELTAQAKAKGCDLVLFGEGISVVGTGKSYVDVARPIPGPHADGLARVARKHGVFLCAGLYERDGEAAYNTAVLLDRTGKLVGKYRKVHLPYSEIEAGLTPGTEFPVFDTEIGRIGIQVCYDHHFTESARNLAVNGAEIILTPIWGDLRSDGDAY
;
A
#
# COMPACT_ATOMS: atom_id res chain seq x y z
N MET A 1 -16.24 12.68 -22.74
CA MET A 1 -15.67 11.48 -22.06
C MET A 1 -14.49 11.03 -22.89
N ILE A 2 -13.35 10.71 -22.27
CA ILE A 2 -12.16 10.29 -23.02
C ILE A 2 -12.20 8.78 -23.23
N ARG A 3 -12.04 8.38 -24.50
CA ARG A 3 -11.75 7.02 -24.95
C ARG A 3 -10.49 7.08 -25.82
N ASN A 4 -9.33 7.21 -25.18
CA ASN A 4 -8.05 7.07 -25.88
C ASN A 4 -7.53 5.67 -25.61
N ASP A 5 -7.97 4.74 -26.47
CA ASP A 5 -7.67 3.32 -26.32
C ASP A 5 -6.28 2.96 -26.85
N ASP A 6 -5.72 3.77 -27.78
CA ASP A 6 -4.46 3.47 -28.48
C ASP A 6 -3.59 4.68 -28.89
N PHE A 7 -4.05 5.93 -28.67
CA PHE A 7 -3.36 7.14 -29.16
C PHE A 7 -3.02 7.11 -30.66
N ALA A 8 -3.90 6.58 -31.52
CA ALA A 8 -3.62 6.39 -32.94
C ALA A 8 -3.35 7.68 -33.74
N GLN A 9 -3.93 8.81 -33.34
CA GLN A 9 -3.87 10.07 -34.09
C GLN A 9 -2.73 10.97 -33.62
N TRP A 10 -1.83 11.35 -34.53
CA TRP A 10 -0.66 12.18 -34.25
C TRP A 10 -0.51 13.29 -35.30
N THR A 11 -0.06 14.46 -34.86
CA THR A 11 0.32 15.60 -35.71
C THR A 11 1.64 16.17 -35.19
N ASP A 12 2.59 16.48 -36.07
CA ASP A 12 3.91 17.04 -35.73
C ASP A 12 4.64 16.29 -34.61
N GLY A 13 4.58 14.96 -34.64
CA GLY A 13 5.26 14.11 -33.67
C GLY A 13 4.66 14.13 -32.27
N ARG A 14 3.39 14.54 -32.12
CA ARG A 14 2.65 14.53 -30.84
C ARG A 14 1.28 13.87 -31.00
N PRO A 15 0.75 13.21 -29.96
CA PRO A 15 -0.63 12.73 -29.96
C PRO A 15 -1.62 13.92 -30.04
N ASN A 16 -2.63 13.81 -30.91
CA ASN A 16 -3.65 14.85 -31.08
C ASN A 16 -4.41 15.11 -29.78
N ASP A 17 -4.78 16.36 -29.52
CA ASP A 17 -5.52 16.81 -28.34
C ASP A 17 -4.79 16.62 -26.98
N TRP A 18 -3.49 16.30 -27.01
CA TRP A 18 -2.64 16.18 -25.83
C TRP A 18 -1.53 17.22 -25.84
N ASP A 19 -1.49 18.05 -24.80
CA ASP A 19 -0.37 18.93 -24.52
C ASP A 19 0.83 18.10 -24.01
N CYS A 20 1.99 18.29 -24.65
CA CYS A 20 3.23 17.60 -24.32
C CYS A 20 4.24 18.61 -23.76
N GLY A 21 4.48 18.56 -22.45
CA GLY A 21 5.27 19.57 -21.77
C GLY A 21 6.38 19.03 -20.88
N THR A 22 7.21 19.96 -20.45
CA THR A 22 8.33 19.80 -19.51
C THR A 22 8.40 21.08 -18.67
N PRO A 23 8.84 21.04 -17.40
CA PRO A 23 9.00 22.28 -16.64
C PRO A 23 10.21 23.11 -17.12
N ARG A 24 11.19 22.48 -17.80
CA ARG A 24 12.33 23.15 -18.44
C ARG A 24 12.90 22.31 -19.58
N GLU A 25 13.36 22.95 -20.65
CA GLU A 25 13.84 22.24 -21.85
C GLU A 25 14.97 21.25 -21.58
N GLY A 26 15.93 21.60 -20.71
CA GLY A 26 17.08 20.74 -20.39
C GLY A 26 16.75 19.43 -19.67
N ILE A 27 15.50 19.20 -19.27
CA ILE A 27 15.04 17.93 -18.68
C ILE A 27 13.88 17.30 -19.44
N ARG A 28 13.60 17.77 -20.66
CA ARG A 28 12.50 17.25 -21.47
C ARG A 28 12.74 15.76 -21.80
N PRO A 29 11.87 14.83 -21.37
CA PRO A 29 11.97 13.45 -21.82
C PRO A 29 11.77 13.39 -23.34
N PRO A 30 12.57 12.59 -24.08
CA PRO A 30 12.25 12.28 -25.46
C PRO A 30 10.85 11.67 -25.56
N LEU A 31 10.03 12.25 -26.43
CA LEU A 31 8.71 11.75 -26.77
C LEU A 31 8.83 10.92 -28.04
N SER A 32 8.28 9.70 -28.03
CA SER A 32 8.23 8.86 -29.23
C SER A 32 6.96 8.03 -29.28
N ARG A 33 6.68 7.45 -30.46
CA ARG A 33 5.50 6.62 -30.70
C ARG A 33 5.88 5.14 -30.62
N GLY A 34 5.08 4.37 -29.89
CA GLY A 34 5.10 2.91 -29.88
C GLY A 34 3.72 2.36 -30.23
N GLN A 35 3.25 1.40 -29.43
CA GLN A 35 1.82 1.03 -29.40
C GLN A 35 0.97 2.11 -28.72
N GLY A 36 1.60 2.99 -27.95
CA GLY A 36 1.00 4.21 -27.43
C GLY A 36 2.02 5.35 -27.43
N VAL A 37 2.02 6.16 -26.37
CA VAL A 37 2.91 7.32 -26.23
C VAL A 37 4.05 6.99 -25.27
N ILE A 38 5.29 7.12 -25.72
CA ILE A 38 6.49 6.80 -24.93
C ILE A 38 7.13 8.08 -24.43
N LEU A 39 7.35 8.18 -23.13
CA LEU A 39 8.29 9.10 -22.50
C LEU A 39 9.55 8.32 -22.11
N ALA A 40 10.73 8.78 -22.52
CA ALA A 40 12.00 8.14 -22.19
C ALA A 40 12.75 8.91 -21.09
N ALA A 41 13.41 8.16 -20.20
CA ALA A 41 14.28 8.75 -19.20
C ALA A 41 15.52 9.37 -19.88
N LEU A 42 16.06 10.42 -19.27
CA LEU A 42 17.33 10.99 -19.71
C LEU A 42 18.47 10.31 -18.96
N PRO A 43 19.64 10.07 -19.60
CA PRO A 43 20.80 9.47 -18.93
C PRO A 43 21.25 10.22 -17.67
N SER A 44 20.97 11.53 -17.61
CA SER A 44 21.29 12.39 -16.47
C SER A 44 20.52 12.05 -15.19
N GLY A 45 19.45 11.24 -15.25
CA GLY A 45 18.54 11.03 -14.14
C GLY A 45 17.54 12.16 -13.92
N LEU A 46 17.74 13.31 -14.57
CA LEU A 46 16.93 14.51 -14.44
C LEU A 46 15.99 14.62 -15.65
N SER A 47 14.93 13.83 -15.66
CA SER A 47 13.92 13.82 -16.74
C SER A 47 12.55 14.14 -16.17
N THR A 48 11.88 15.19 -16.63
CA THR A 48 10.49 15.45 -16.21
C THR A 48 9.67 15.91 -17.39
N GLY A 49 8.59 15.22 -17.68
CA GLY A 49 7.64 15.65 -18.70
C GLY A 49 6.29 15.02 -18.52
N TRP A 50 5.32 15.57 -19.24
CA TRP A 50 3.92 15.15 -19.14
C TRP A 50 3.22 15.16 -20.47
N LEU A 51 2.13 14.39 -20.49
CA LEU A 51 1.05 14.43 -21.46
C LEU A 51 -0.20 14.87 -20.71
N ARG A 52 -0.80 15.98 -21.11
CA ARG A 52 -2.01 16.55 -20.48
C ARG A 52 -3.14 16.70 -21.49
N GLN A 53 -4.35 16.41 -21.04
CA GLN A 53 -5.56 16.73 -21.79
C GLN A 53 -6.58 17.33 -20.83
N THR A 54 -7.09 18.51 -21.16
CA THR A 54 -8.13 19.19 -20.38
C THR A 54 -9.46 19.06 -21.11
N ILE A 55 -10.48 18.61 -20.39
CA ILE A 55 -11.82 18.38 -20.92
C ILE A 55 -12.79 19.29 -20.16
N PRO A 56 -13.70 20.00 -20.85
CA PRO A 56 -14.82 20.65 -20.19
C PRO A 56 -15.72 19.59 -19.52
N VAL A 57 -16.26 19.92 -18.35
CA VAL A 57 -17.19 19.08 -17.59
C VAL A 57 -18.55 19.78 -17.60
N PRO A 58 -19.52 19.26 -18.38
CA PRO A 58 -20.86 19.82 -18.37
C PRO A 58 -21.53 19.72 -16.98
N PRO A 59 -22.32 20.74 -16.56
CA PRO A 59 -22.93 20.78 -15.22
C PRO A 59 -23.77 19.55 -14.87
N GLU A 60 -24.41 18.91 -15.85
CA GLU A 60 -25.26 17.72 -15.70
C GLU A 60 -24.51 16.45 -15.28
N LEU A 61 -23.17 16.48 -15.34
CA LEU A 61 -22.33 15.39 -14.88
C LEU A 61 -21.94 15.53 -13.40
N ALA A 62 -22.20 16.68 -12.75
CA ALA A 62 -21.90 16.89 -11.34
C ALA A 62 -22.49 15.77 -10.46
N GLY A 63 -21.69 15.26 -9.52
CA GLY A 63 -22.07 14.17 -8.63
C GLY A 63 -22.10 12.76 -9.25
N ARG A 64 -22.03 12.64 -10.58
CA ARG A 64 -21.84 11.33 -11.24
C ARG A 64 -20.45 10.78 -10.93
N TRP A 65 -20.28 9.48 -11.06
CA TRP A 65 -19.00 8.81 -10.85
C TRP A 65 -18.32 8.54 -12.18
N LEU A 66 -17.02 8.80 -12.23
CA LEU A 66 -16.16 8.47 -13.35
C LEU A 66 -15.08 7.50 -12.89
N GLN A 67 -14.73 6.57 -13.76
CA GLN A 67 -13.62 5.65 -13.66
C GLN A 67 -12.50 6.16 -14.55
N LEU A 68 -11.37 6.52 -13.94
CA LEU A 68 -10.11 6.72 -14.64
C LEU A 68 -9.39 5.37 -14.73
N THR A 69 -8.99 4.98 -15.93
CA THR A 69 -8.17 3.80 -16.18
C THR A 69 -7.03 4.18 -17.11
N ALA A 70 -5.79 3.85 -16.74
CA ALA A 70 -4.65 4.01 -17.62
C ALA A 70 -3.75 2.76 -17.58
N ARG A 71 -3.31 2.33 -18.76
CA ARG A 71 -2.39 1.20 -18.92
C ARG A 71 -1.04 1.74 -19.35
N VAL A 72 -0.02 1.46 -18.56
CA VAL A 72 1.35 1.90 -18.83
C VAL A 72 2.26 0.68 -18.89
N ARG A 73 3.11 0.61 -19.90
CA ARG A 73 4.16 -0.40 -20.02
C ARG A 73 5.51 0.22 -19.70
N LEU A 74 6.25 -0.40 -18.81
CA LEU A 74 7.63 -0.06 -18.47
C LEU A 74 8.57 -0.80 -19.43
N ARG A 75 9.63 -0.12 -19.88
CA ARG A 75 10.69 -0.70 -20.72
C ARG A 75 12.05 -0.39 -20.09
N GLY A 76 12.88 -1.42 -19.87
CA GLY A 76 14.19 -1.31 -19.21
C GLY A 76 14.19 -1.76 -17.74
N ASP A 77 15.36 -1.73 -17.09
CA ASP A 77 15.55 -2.17 -15.71
C ASP A 77 15.13 -1.06 -14.74
N GLN A 78 14.14 -1.31 -13.89
CA GLN A 78 13.38 -0.21 -13.29
C GLN A 78 12.89 -0.45 -11.85
N ASN A 79 13.45 0.35 -10.94
CA ASN A 79 12.85 0.76 -9.64
C ASN A 79 11.65 1.72 -9.83
N TRP A 80 10.90 1.61 -10.94
CA TRP A 80 9.87 2.57 -11.36
C TRP A 80 8.44 2.13 -11.07
N PRO A 81 7.89 2.54 -9.93
CA PRO A 81 6.50 2.99 -9.96
C PRO A 81 6.31 4.39 -9.33
N GLU A 82 7.33 4.94 -8.67
CA GLU A 82 7.23 6.28 -8.05
C GLU A 82 7.45 7.43 -9.04
N ASN A 83 8.03 7.11 -10.19
CA ASN A 83 8.45 8.07 -11.19
C ASN A 83 7.45 8.22 -12.34
N VAL A 84 6.46 7.33 -12.44
CA VAL A 84 5.29 7.50 -13.30
C VAL A 84 4.10 7.94 -12.45
N ARG A 85 3.37 8.93 -12.94
CA ARG A 85 2.11 9.36 -12.33
C ARG A 85 1.02 9.44 -13.38
N VAL A 86 -0.17 9.02 -12.98
CA VAL A 86 -1.42 9.37 -13.66
C VAL A 86 -2.21 10.23 -12.69
N LEU A 87 -2.69 11.39 -13.14
CA LEU A 87 -3.45 12.32 -12.33
C LEU A 87 -4.73 12.74 -13.04
N ALA A 88 -5.77 12.98 -12.24
CA ALA A 88 -6.95 13.75 -12.61
C ALA A 88 -7.03 14.97 -11.70
N ALA A 89 -6.97 16.16 -12.27
CA ALA A 89 -7.05 17.44 -11.55
C ALA A 89 -8.32 18.18 -11.96
N TRP A 90 -9.16 18.49 -10.97
CA TRP A 90 -10.38 19.26 -11.20
C TRP A 90 -10.13 20.75 -11.06
N LYS A 91 -10.63 21.52 -12.02
CA LYS A 91 -10.82 22.96 -11.85
C LYS A 91 -12.24 23.19 -11.34
N ALA A 92 -12.34 23.67 -10.10
CA ALA A 92 -13.60 24.16 -9.53
C ALA A 92 -13.71 25.67 -9.74
N GLU A 93 -14.94 26.18 -9.81
CA GLU A 93 -15.17 27.63 -9.65
C GLU A 93 -14.52 28.10 -8.34
N PRO A 94 -13.74 29.20 -8.35
CA PRO A 94 -13.23 29.77 -7.11
C PRO A 94 -14.40 30.17 -6.20
N LYS A 95 -14.27 29.90 -4.89
CA LYS A 95 -15.22 30.48 -3.92
C LYS A 95 -15.15 32.01 -4.03
N PRO A 96 -16.28 32.74 -3.85
CA PRO A 96 -16.23 34.20 -3.78
C PRO A 96 -15.18 34.64 -2.74
N GLY A 97 -14.16 35.37 -3.19
CA GLY A 97 -13.09 35.88 -2.34
C GLY A 97 -11.95 34.91 -1.97
N GLY A 98 -11.76 33.76 -2.63
CA GLY A 98 -10.69 32.83 -2.24
C GLY A 98 -10.11 31.92 -3.33
N TRP A 99 -8.83 31.57 -3.16
CA TRP A 99 -8.15 30.51 -3.89
C TRP A 99 -8.67 29.14 -3.44
N SER A 100 -8.96 28.25 -4.40
CA SER A 100 -9.29 26.85 -4.12
C SER A 100 -8.26 25.96 -4.82
N PRO A 101 -7.48 25.14 -4.10
CA PRO A 101 -6.54 24.22 -4.75
C PRO A 101 -7.31 23.25 -5.65
N PRO A 102 -6.78 22.90 -6.83
CA PRO A 102 -7.38 21.87 -7.65
C PRO A 102 -7.43 20.56 -6.85
N ARG A 103 -8.60 19.91 -6.81
CA ARG A 103 -8.71 18.57 -6.23
C ARG A 103 -7.98 17.61 -7.17
N ARG A 104 -6.91 16.99 -6.70
CA ARG A 104 -6.11 16.04 -7.47
C ARG A 104 -6.38 14.61 -7.00
N PHE A 105 -6.61 13.73 -7.96
CA PHE A 105 -6.72 12.30 -7.76
C PHE A 105 -5.55 11.66 -8.49
N ALA A 106 -4.66 10.99 -7.76
CA ALA A 106 -3.51 10.31 -8.30
C ALA A 106 -3.62 8.82 -7.94
N PRO A 107 -4.23 7.97 -8.81
CA PRO A 107 -4.27 6.54 -8.58
C PRO A 107 -2.86 5.98 -8.38
N ARG A 108 -2.71 5.07 -7.41
CA ARG A 108 -1.53 4.21 -7.38
C ARG A 108 -1.73 3.06 -8.38
N PRO A 109 -0.69 2.65 -9.12
CA PRO A 109 -0.82 1.55 -10.05
C PRO A 109 -0.76 0.19 -9.34
N ARG A 110 -1.46 -0.79 -9.89
CA ARG A 110 -1.14 -2.21 -9.69
C ARG A 110 -0.05 -2.61 -10.69
N ARG A 111 0.98 -3.31 -10.24
CA ARG A 111 2.10 -3.76 -11.09
C ARG A 111 1.98 -5.26 -11.38
N GLU A 112 2.04 -5.62 -12.65
CA GLU A 112 2.10 -7.00 -13.14
C GLU A 112 3.25 -7.11 -14.13
N GLY A 113 4.39 -7.64 -13.67
CA GLY A 113 5.63 -7.63 -14.45
C GLY A 113 6.08 -6.21 -14.80
N ASN A 114 6.09 -5.89 -16.09
CA ASN A 114 6.41 -4.56 -16.62
C ASN A 114 5.16 -3.71 -16.92
N MET A 115 3.97 -4.18 -16.56
CA MET A 115 2.73 -3.42 -16.76
C MET A 115 2.31 -2.73 -15.47
N LEU A 116 1.88 -1.47 -15.59
CA LEU A 116 1.22 -0.70 -14.55
C LEU A 116 -0.22 -0.43 -14.97
N LEU A 117 -1.17 -0.81 -14.12
CA LEU A 117 -2.58 -0.50 -14.27
C LEU A 117 -2.99 0.54 -13.23
N PHE A 118 -3.23 1.76 -13.68
CA PHE A 118 -3.82 2.82 -12.86
C PHE A 118 -5.33 2.73 -12.99
N GLN A 119 -6.03 2.57 -11.87
CA GLN A 119 -7.49 2.46 -11.88
C GLN A 119 -8.07 3.09 -10.62
N GLN A 120 -8.87 4.16 -10.77
CA GLN A 120 -9.57 4.78 -9.65
C GLN A 120 -10.88 5.41 -10.10
N ALA A 121 -11.94 5.14 -9.34
CA ALA A 121 -13.22 5.79 -9.48
C ALA A 121 -13.32 6.99 -8.52
N PHE A 122 -13.97 8.05 -8.97
CA PHE A 122 -14.18 9.26 -8.18
C PHE A 122 -15.48 9.97 -8.58
N PRO A 123 -16.13 10.68 -7.65
CA PRO A 123 -17.27 11.51 -7.96
C PRO A 123 -16.80 12.81 -8.63
N ILE A 124 -17.58 13.32 -9.59
CA ILE A 124 -17.38 14.67 -10.12
C ILE A 124 -17.74 15.67 -9.02
N PRO A 125 -16.82 16.55 -8.60
CA PRO A 125 -17.12 17.58 -7.61
C PRO A 125 -18.28 18.49 -8.08
N PRO A 126 -19.11 19.02 -7.16
CA PRO A 126 -20.07 20.06 -7.50
C PRO A 126 -19.34 21.28 -8.11
N ARG A 127 -19.95 21.92 -9.12
CA ARG A 127 -19.40 23.12 -9.80
C ARG A 127 -17.99 22.90 -10.38
N CYS A 128 -17.82 21.79 -11.10
CA CYS A 128 -16.61 21.50 -11.83
C CYS A 128 -16.72 22.03 -13.27
N GLU A 129 -15.78 22.89 -13.68
CA GLU A 129 -15.73 23.44 -15.04
C GLU A 129 -15.00 22.51 -16.01
N SER A 130 -13.91 21.89 -15.53
CA SER A 130 -13.06 21.03 -16.35
C SER A 130 -12.26 20.05 -15.50
N ILE A 131 -11.82 18.99 -16.17
CA ILE A 131 -10.86 18.01 -15.65
C ILE A 131 -9.63 17.98 -16.54
N THR A 132 -8.45 18.05 -15.93
CA THR A 132 -7.18 17.78 -16.59
C THR A 132 -6.73 16.37 -16.25
N LEU A 133 -6.63 15.51 -17.25
CA LEU A 133 -5.93 14.25 -17.13
C LEU A 133 -4.46 14.44 -17.46
N GLU A 134 -3.59 13.80 -16.70
CA GLU A 134 -2.15 13.93 -16.85
C GLU A 134 -1.47 12.58 -16.69
N PHE A 135 -0.61 12.24 -17.63
CA PHE A 135 0.40 11.20 -17.48
C PHE A 135 1.76 11.87 -17.41
N MET A 136 2.50 11.61 -16.34
CA MET A 136 3.78 12.26 -16.07
C MET A 136 4.86 11.21 -15.86
N GLN A 137 6.03 11.53 -16.39
CA GLN A 137 7.28 10.86 -16.10
C GLN A 137 8.21 11.81 -15.33
N MET A 138 8.82 11.35 -14.25
CA MET A 138 9.77 12.08 -13.41
C MET A 138 10.98 11.22 -13.07
N GLY A 139 12.19 11.72 -13.27
CA GLY A 139 13.44 11.04 -12.93
C GLY A 139 13.77 9.81 -13.78
N GLY A 140 14.60 8.97 -13.17
CA GLY A 140 15.20 7.75 -13.70
C GLY A 140 16.35 7.99 -14.68
N THR A 141 17.33 7.10 -14.64
CA THR A 141 18.57 7.16 -15.43
C THR A 141 18.47 6.33 -16.71
N GLU A 142 17.61 5.32 -16.72
CA GLU A 142 17.40 4.42 -17.86
C GLU A 142 15.93 3.99 -17.99
N GLY A 143 15.55 3.61 -19.22
CA GLY A 143 14.24 3.09 -19.55
C GLY A 143 13.20 4.12 -19.98
N SER A 144 11.96 3.67 -20.15
CA SER A 144 10.85 4.50 -20.64
C SER A 144 9.51 4.02 -20.11
N ALA A 145 8.55 4.93 -20.02
CA ALA A 145 7.15 4.62 -19.73
C ALA A 145 6.29 4.86 -20.98
N GLU A 146 5.63 3.80 -21.44
CA GLU A 146 4.72 3.81 -22.59
C GLU A 146 3.27 3.85 -22.10
N LEU A 147 2.59 4.97 -22.25
CA LEU A 147 1.15 5.09 -22.03
C LEU A 147 0.40 4.45 -23.19
N LEU A 148 -0.14 3.25 -22.98
CA LEU A 148 -0.85 2.48 -23.98
C LEU A 148 -2.29 2.96 -24.16
N SER A 149 -2.97 3.25 -23.05
CA SER A 149 -4.33 3.77 -23.07
C SER A 149 -4.62 4.62 -21.85
N MET A 150 -5.53 5.56 -22.00
CA MET A 150 -6.11 6.30 -20.88
C MET A 150 -7.57 6.63 -21.16
N THR A 151 -8.46 6.20 -20.27
CA THR A 151 -9.90 6.37 -20.40
C THR A 151 -10.49 7.01 -19.17
N LEU A 152 -11.51 7.83 -19.39
CA LEU A 152 -12.30 8.46 -18.34
C LEU A 152 -13.79 8.29 -18.68
N LEU A 153 -14.40 7.29 -18.04
CA LEU A 153 -15.72 6.80 -18.39
C LEU A 153 -16.67 6.82 -17.19
N PRO A 154 -17.98 7.07 -17.38
CA PRO A 154 -18.96 6.95 -16.32
C PRO A 154 -18.96 5.55 -15.74
N CYS A 155 -19.08 5.48 -14.43
CA CYS A 155 -19.27 4.24 -13.72
C CYS A 155 -20.34 4.42 -12.63
N PRO A 156 -20.95 3.33 -12.14
CA PRO A 156 -21.69 3.38 -10.89
C PRO A 156 -20.79 3.84 -9.75
N LYS A 157 -21.39 4.41 -8.70
CA LYS A 157 -20.69 4.62 -7.44
C LYS A 157 -20.11 3.28 -6.95
N PRO A 158 -18.81 3.17 -6.68
CA PRO A 158 -18.23 1.95 -6.13
C PRO A 158 -18.93 1.56 -4.83
N ALA A 159 -19.23 0.27 -4.70
CA ALA A 159 -19.75 -0.27 -3.45
C ALA A 159 -18.71 -0.03 -2.32
N PRO A 160 -19.15 0.33 -1.11
CA PRO A 160 -18.25 0.40 0.03
C PRO A 160 -17.59 -0.95 0.28
N ARG A 161 -16.25 -0.96 0.41
CA ARG A 161 -15.50 -2.12 0.90
C ARG A 161 -15.53 -2.12 2.43
N ARG A 162 -16.59 -2.69 3.01
CA ARG A 162 -16.73 -2.81 4.47
C ARG A 162 -15.82 -3.93 4.98
N VAL A 163 -15.11 -3.66 6.07
CA VAL A 163 -14.24 -4.63 6.74
C VAL A 163 -14.56 -4.58 8.23
N ARG A 164 -14.81 -5.73 8.85
CA ARG A 164 -14.94 -5.84 10.30
C ARG A 164 -13.65 -6.41 10.89
N ALA A 165 -12.92 -5.61 11.63
CA ALA A 165 -11.68 -6.04 12.30
C ALA A 165 -11.94 -6.33 13.78
N ALA A 166 -11.20 -7.30 14.34
CA ALA A 166 -11.09 -7.53 15.78
C ALA A 166 -9.63 -7.44 16.19
N THR A 167 -9.38 -6.83 17.35
CA THR A 167 -8.11 -6.95 18.06
C THR A 167 -8.31 -7.90 19.24
N ALA A 168 -7.35 -8.78 19.48
CA ALA A 168 -7.43 -9.78 20.53
C ALA A 168 -6.20 -9.69 21.43
N PHE A 169 -6.43 -9.38 22.70
CA PHE A 169 -5.43 -9.51 23.75
C PHE A 169 -5.42 -10.96 24.23
N TYR A 170 -4.27 -11.63 24.10
CA TYR A 170 -4.09 -12.99 24.56
C TYR A 170 -2.97 -13.06 25.59
N GLN A 171 -3.35 -13.37 26.83
CA GLN A 171 -2.41 -13.63 27.91
C GLN A 171 -2.64 -15.07 28.41
N PRO A 172 -1.81 -16.03 27.97
CA PRO A 172 -1.96 -17.41 28.40
C PRO A 172 -1.66 -17.55 29.91
N THR A 173 -2.47 -18.35 30.60
CA THR A 173 -2.23 -18.73 32.00
C THR A 173 -1.31 -19.96 32.07
N GLY A 174 -0.43 -20.03 33.07
CA GLY A 174 0.51 -21.13 33.27
C GLY A 174 1.94 -20.87 32.77
N ARG A 175 2.88 -21.73 33.20
CA ARG A 175 4.31 -21.63 32.87
C ARG A 175 4.72 -22.73 31.89
N ASN A 176 5.80 -22.49 31.14
CA ASN A 176 6.43 -23.45 30.21
C ASN A 176 5.48 -23.98 29.12
N ARG A 177 4.61 -23.11 28.59
CA ARG A 177 3.68 -23.50 27.54
C ARG A 177 4.40 -23.81 26.23
N THR A 178 3.84 -24.74 25.46
CA THR A 178 4.29 -24.99 24.09
C THR A 178 3.62 -24.03 23.11
N TRP A 179 4.19 -23.92 21.91
CA TRP A 179 3.59 -23.15 20.84
C TRP A 179 2.18 -23.65 20.50
N GLU A 180 1.96 -24.96 20.48
CA GLU A 180 0.68 -25.59 20.19
C GLU A 180 -0.39 -25.21 21.22
N GLN A 181 -0.01 -25.11 22.49
CA GLN A 181 -0.91 -24.68 23.57
C GLN A 181 -1.27 -23.20 23.47
N ASN A 182 -0.37 -22.35 22.98
CA ASN A 182 -0.68 -20.94 22.72
C ASN A 182 -1.57 -20.81 21.48
N LEU A 183 -1.24 -21.55 20.42
CA LEU A 183 -1.99 -21.57 19.17
C LEU A 183 -3.45 -22.00 19.37
N ALA A 184 -3.71 -22.94 20.27
CA ALA A 184 -5.08 -23.34 20.63
C ALA A 184 -5.92 -22.17 21.20
N GLY A 185 -5.31 -21.31 22.04
CA GLY A 185 -6.00 -20.12 22.55
C GLY A 185 -6.24 -19.06 21.46
N LEU A 186 -5.28 -18.89 20.54
CA LEU A 186 -5.46 -18.02 19.38
C LEU A 186 -6.53 -18.54 18.41
N ASP A 187 -6.63 -19.86 18.23
CA ASP A 187 -7.69 -20.50 17.46
C ASP A 187 -9.08 -20.23 18.05
N GLU A 188 -9.22 -20.36 19.38
CA GLU A 188 -10.47 -20.06 20.07
C GLU A 188 -10.87 -18.58 19.94
N LEU A 189 -9.94 -17.65 20.16
CA LEU A 189 -10.18 -16.22 20.00
C LEU A 189 -10.54 -15.86 18.54
N THR A 190 -9.91 -16.52 17.57
CA THR A 190 -10.26 -16.37 16.15
C THR A 190 -11.67 -16.88 15.87
N ALA A 191 -12.07 -18.01 16.45
CA ALA A 191 -13.43 -18.53 16.32
C ALA A 191 -14.48 -17.54 16.88
N GLN A 192 -14.21 -16.93 18.03
CA GLN A 192 -15.08 -15.91 18.63
C GLN A 192 -15.19 -14.65 17.75
N ALA A 193 -14.07 -14.18 17.19
CA ALA A 193 -14.07 -13.06 16.25
C ALA A 193 -14.87 -13.40 14.98
N LYS A 194 -14.69 -14.61 14.45
CA LYS A 194 -15.43 -15.08 13.28
C LYS A 194 -16.93 -15.19 13.55
N ALA A 195 -17.34 -15.68 14.72
CA ALA A 195 -18.76 -15.72 15.13
C ALA A 195 -19.40 -14.31 15.18
N LYS A 196 -18.59 -13.27 15.44
CA LYS A 196 -19.01 -11.86 15.37
C LYS A 196 -18.92 -11.27 13.96
N GLY A 197 -18.63 -12.09 12.94
CA GLY A 197 -18.55 -11.68 11.54
C GLY A 197 -17.29 -10.89 11.18
N CYS A 198 -16.20 -11.04 11.94
CA CYS A 198 -14.95 -10.37 11.63
C CYS A 198 -14.28 -10.96 10.38
N ASP A 199 -13.69 -10.07 9.58
CA ASP A 199 -12.91 -10.34 8.38
C ASP A 199 -11.41 -10.43 8.67
N LEU A 200 -10.96 -9.68 9.68
CA LEU A 200 -9.56 -9.52 10.06
C LEU A 200 -9.43 -9.66 11.57
N VAL A 201 -8.46 -10.45 12.02
CA VAL A 201 -8.09 -10.60 13.43
C VAL A 201 -6.63 -10.18 13.61
N LEU A 202 -6.40 -9.24 14.53
CA LEU A 202 -5.08 -8.77 14.94
C LEU A 202 -4.78 -9.27 16.34
N PHE A 203 -3.70 -10.04 16.46
CA PHE A 203 -3.12 -10.46 17.73
C PHE A 203 -1.95 -9.58 18.13
N GLY A 204 -1.54 -9.73 19.39
CA GLY A 204 -0.39 -9.03 19.97
C GLY A 204 0.95 -9.40 19.33
N GLU A 205 1.96 -8.66 19.77
CA GLU A 205 3.37 -8.91 19.46
C GLU A 205 3.89 -10.16 20.20
N GLY A 206 4.91 -10.82 19.64
CA GLY A 206 5.68 -11.85 20.34
C GLY A 206 4.89 -13.06 20.84
N ILE A 207 3.72 -13.39 20.28
CA ILE A 207 2.84 -14.47 20.78
C ILE A 207 3.52 -15.86 20.87
N SER A 208 4.63 -16.05 20.14
CA SER A 208 5.48 -17.26 20.21
C SER A 208 6.33 -17.40 21.48
N VAL A 209 6.56 -16.32 22.25
CA VAL A 209 7.35 -16.39 23.50
C VAL A 209 6.49 -16.33 24.77
N VAL A 210 5.28 -15.75 24.69
CA VAL A 210 4.41 -15.54 25.86
C VAL A 210 4.14 -16.87 26.60
N GLY A 211 4.41 -16.90 27.92
CA GLY A 211 4.15 -18.08 28.76
C GLY A 211 5.11 -19.26 28.57
N THR A 212 6.11 -19.15 27.67
CA THR A 212 7.05 -20.25 27.37
C THR A 212 8.24 -20.32 28.33
N GLY A 213 8.61 -19.20 28.96
CA GLY A 213 9.81 -19.08 29.80
C GLY A 213 11.14 -19.04 29.02
N LYS A 214 11.09 -18.96 27.68
CA LYS A 214 12.26 -18.94 26.80
C LYS A 214 12.65 -17.52 26.38
N SER A 215 13.87 -17.34 25.86
CA SER A 215 14.29 -16.09 25.23
C SER A 215 13.65 -15.90 23.85
N TYR A 216 13.72 -14.67 23.30
CA TYR A 216 13.26 -14.37 21.94
C TYR A 216 13.99 -15.20 20.89
N VAL A 217 15.31 -15.34 21.06
CA VAL A 217 16.22 -16.08 20.18
C VAL A 217 15.87 -17.58 20.19
N ASP A 218 15.55 -18.15 21.36
CA ASP A 218 15.22 -19.58 21.50
C ASP A 218 13.90 -19.96 20.82
N VAL A 219 12.93 -19.04 20.80
CA VAL A 219 11.63 -19.25 20.14
C VAL A 219 11.62 -18.81 18.68
N ALA A 220 12.67 -18.14 18.20
CA ALA A 220 12.73 -17.67 16.83
C ALA A 220 12.70 -18.84 15.83
N ARG A 221 11.83 -18.78 14.83
CA ARG A 221 11.69 -19.82 13.79
C ARG A 221 11.64 -19.18 12.40
N PRO A 222 12.02 -19.89 11.32
CA PRO A 222 11.90 -19.37 9.97
C PRO A 222 10.47 -18.93 9.62
N ILE A 223 10.35 -17.94 8.75
CA ILE A 223 9.07 -17.47 8.19
C ILE A 223 9.16 -17.47 6.65
N PRO A 224 8.38 -18.32 5.94
CA PRO A 224 7.40 -19.28 6.47
C PRO A 224 8.06 -20.42 7.28
N GLY A 225 7.27 -21.08 8.12
CA GLY A 225 7.77 -22.10 9.05
C GLY A 225 6.77 -22.41 10.18
N PRO A 226 7.13 -23.27 11.15
CA PRO A 226 6.18 -23.96 12.02
C PRO A 226 5.23 -23.04 12.80
N HIS A 227 5.72 -21.88 13.26
CA HIS A 227 4.88 -20.90 13.95
C HIS A 227 3.91 -20.21 12.98
N ALA A 228 4.41 -19.67 11.87
CA ALA A 228 3.58 -19.05 10.84
C ALA A 228 2.56 -20.03 10.22
N ASP A 229 2.96 -21.29 10.00
CA ASP A 229 2.11 -22.34 9.46
C ASP A 229 0.99 -22.74 10.43
N GLY A 230 1.26 -22.66 11.74
CA GLY A 230 0.24 -22.80 12.78
C GLY A 230 -0.86 -21.75 12.63
N LEU A 231 -0.46 -20.49 12.54
CA LEU A 231 -1.39 -19.37 12.33
C LEU A 231 -2.10 -19.47 10.97
N ALA A 232 -1.41 -19.91 9.92
CA ALA A 232 -1.99 -20.12 8.59
C ALA A 232 -3.14 -21.13 8.63
N ARG A 233 -3.00 -22.22 9.40
CA ARG A 233 -4.08 -23.18 9.63
C ARG A 233 -5.29 -22.53 10.31
N VAL A 234 -5.05 -21.69 11.32
CA VAL A 234 -6.12 -20.96 12.03
C VAL A 234 -6.83 -19.97 11.10
N ALA A 235 -6.09 -19.16 10.35
CA ALA A 235 -6.63 -18.21 9.37
C ALA A 235 -7.52 -18.92 8.32
N ARG A 236 -7.03 -20.03 7.76
CA ARG A 236 -7.78 -20.85 6.81
C ARG A 236 -9.03 -21.48 7.42
N LYS A 237 -8.91 -22.06 8.61
CA LYS A 237 -10.01 -22.73 9.31
C LYS A 237 -11.20 -21.80 9.50
N HIS A 238 -10.96 -20.52 9.81
CA HIS A 238 -12.01 -19.54 10.08
C HIS A 238 -12.33 -18.61 8.90
N GLY A 239 -11.57 -18.68 7.81
CA GLY A 239 -11.73 -17.83 6.63
C GLY A 239 -11.60 -16.34 6.97
N VAL A 240 -10.55 -15.98 7.70
CA VAL A 240 -10.23 -14.61 8.11
C VAL A 240 -8.82 -14.22 7.68
N PHE A 241 -8.59 -12.92 7.47
CA PHE A 241 -7.24 -12.40 7.54
C PHE A 241 -6.75 -12.45 8.99
N LEU A 242 -5.48 -12.79 9.18
CA LEU A 242 -4.88 -12.89 10.51
C LEU A 242 -3.52 -12.19 10.50
N CYS A 243 -3.32 -11.28 11.45
CA CYS A 243 -2.05 -10.63 11.71
C CYS A 243 -1.59 -10.91 13.14
N ALA A 244 -0.31 -11.29 13.33
CA ALA A 244 0.25 -11.56 14.64
C ALA A 244 1.78 -11.37 14.66
N GLY A 245 2.35 -11.01 15.81
CA GLY A 245 3.79 -10.91 16.00
C GLY A 245 4.44 -12.24 16.41
N LEU A 246 5.50 -12.62 15.71
CA LEU A 246 6.34 -13.80 15.93
C LEU A 246 7.81 -13.38 16.08
N TYR A 247 8.65 -14.29 16.56
CA TYR A 247 10.09 -14.17 16.39
C TYR A 247 10.56 -14.99 15.18
N GLU A 248 11.25 -14.32 14.26
CA GLU A 248 11.76 -14.87 13.03
C GLU A 248 13.24 -15.25 13.17
N ARG A 249 13.63 -16.42 12.67
CA ARG A 249 15.02 -16.82 12.45
C ARG A 249 15.36 -16.74 10.97
N ASP A 250 16.44 -16.03 10.63
CA ASP A 250 16.98 -15.96 9.27
C ASP A 250 18.51 -15.99 9.33
N GLY A 251 19.09 -17.15 9.03
CA GLY A 251 20.50 -17.43 9.33
C GLY A 251 20.80 -17.26 10.83
N GLU A 252 21.85 -16.49 11.13
CA GLU A 252 22.23 -16.14 12.51
C GLU A 252 21.33 -15.05 13.12
N ALA A 253 20.62 -14.28 12.29
CA ALA A 253 19.81 -13.16 12.77
C ALA A 253 18.46 -13.62 13.34
N ALA A 254 18.01 -12.92 14.37
CA ALA A 254 16.67 -13.06 14.95
C ALA A 254 15.93 -11.73 14.85
N TYR A 255 14.66 -11.75 14.43
CA TYR A 255 13.87 -10.53 14.23
C TYR A 255 12.54 -10.60 14.98
N ASN A 256 12.09 -9.47 15.50
CA ASN A 256 10.69 -9.29 15.90
C ASN A 256 9.86 -9.03 14.64
N THR A 257 8.97 -9.97 14.28
CA THR A 257 8.35 -10.00 12.96
C THR A 257 6.85 -10.22 13.05
N ALA A 258 6.07 -9.31 12.46
CA ALA A 258 4.65 -9.53 12.25
C ALA A 258 4.38 -10.22 10.92
N VAL A 259 3.46 -11.19 10.90
CA VAL A 259 3.01 -11.87 9.68
C VAL A 259 1.58 -11.49 9.35
N LEU A 260 1.26 -11.35 8.07
CA LEU A 260 -0.10 -11.19 7.55
C LEU A 260 -0.47 -12.39 6.70
N LEU A 261 -1.53 -13.08 7.10
CA LEU A 261 -2.08 -14.27 6.46
C LEU A 261 -3.45 -13.95 5.87
N ASP A 262 -3.72 -14.45 4.67
CA ASP A 262 -5.05 -14.32 4.06
C ASP A 262 -6.03 -15.41 4.54
N ARG A 263 -7.28 -15.32 4.07
CA ARG A 263 -8.36 -16.26 4.41
C ARG A 263 -8.10 -17.70 3.99
N THR A 264 -7.16 -17.95 3.08
CA THR A 264 -6.75 -19.28 2.64
C THR A 264 -5.57 -19.82 3.46
N GLY A 265 -5.00 -18.99 4.34
CA GLY A 265 -3.79 -19.25 5.09
C GLY A 265 -2.51 -18.96 4.31
N LYS A 266 -2.58 -18.32 3.14
CA LYS A 266 -1.38 -17.92 2.41
C LYS A 266 -0.72 -16.74 3.12
N LEU A 267 0.61 -16.79 3.23
CA LEU A 267 1.41 -15.65 3.68
C LEU A 267 1.33 -14.54 2.63
N VAL A 268 0.63 -13.45 2.97
CA VAL A 268 0.57 -12.23 2.16
C VAL A 268 1.91 -11.51 2.25
N GLY A 269 2.48 -11.46 3.45
CA GLY A 269 3.78 -10.88 3.70
C GLY A 269 4.16 -10.86 5.18
N LYS A 270 5.36 -10.36 5.47
CA LYS A 270 5.89 -10.17 6.82
C LYS A 270 6.53 -8.80 6.96
N TYR A 271 6.53 -8.28 8.18
CA TYR A 271 7.14 -7.02 8.55
C TYR A 271 8.11 -7.26 9.71
N ARG A 272 9.38 -6.94 9.53
CA ARG A 272 10.39 -6.96 10.59
C ARG A 272 10.39 -5.59 11.27
N LYS A 273 10.19 -5.56 12.59
CA LYS A 273 10.16 -4.35 13.42
C LYS A 273 11.39 -3.49 13.17
N VAL A 274 11.20 -2.23 12.83
CA VAL A 274 12.30 -1.33 12.45
C VAL A 274 12.90 -0.69 13.70
N HIS A 275 12.06 -0.17 14.59
CA HIS A 275 12.53 0.48 15.81
C HIS A 275 12.48 -0.51 16.97
N LEU A 276 13.65 -0.99 17.40
CA LEU A 276 13.77 -1.88 18.55
C LEU A 276 13.92 -1.05 19.85
N PRO A 277 13.17 -1.37 20.91
CA PRO A 277 13.50 -0.88 22.24
C PRO A 277 14.85 -1.47 22.69
N TYR A 278 15.54 -0.79 23.60
CA TYR A 278 16.88 -1.19 24.06
C TYR A 278 16.93 -2.63 24.59
N SER A 279 15.88 -3.07 25.31
CA SER A 279 15.78 -4.44 25.83
C SER A 279 15.71 -5.52 24.74
N GLU A 280 15.15 -5.22 23.56
CA GLU A 280 15.14 -6.14 22.42
C GLU A 280 16.51 -6.24 21.75
N ILE A 281 17.26 -5.12 21.73
CA ILE A 281 18.63 -5.08 21.24
C ILE A 281 19.53 -5.93 22.14
N GLU A 282 19.46 -5.75 23.46
CA GLU A 282 20.22 -6.55 24.42
C GLU A 282 19.86 -8.04 24.37
N ALA A 283 18.59 -8.36 24.06
CA ALA A 283 18.13 -9.73 23.86
C ALA A 283 18.58 -10.35 22.52
N GLY A 284 19.34 -9.62 21.69
CA GLY A 284 19.94 -10.14 20.45
C GLY A 284 19.06 -10.07 19.21
N LEU A 285 18.06 -9.18 19.20
CA LEU A 285 17.24 -8.96 18.01
C LEU A 285 17.89 -7.98 17.04
N THR A 286 17.65 -8.23 15.75
CA THR A 286 18.11 -7.42 14.63
C THR A 286 16.96 -6.55 14.13
N PRO A 287 17.19 -5.25 13.81
CA PRO A 287 16.15 -4.38 13.28
C PRO A 287 15.82 -4.73 11.81
N GLY A 288 14.58 -4.49 11.42
CA GLY A 288 14.16 -4.40 10.01
C GLY A 288 14.58 -3.06 9.38
N THR A 289 14.40 -2.94 8.06
CA THR A 289 14.84 -1.78 7.28
C THR A 289 13.77 -1.19 6.36
N GLU A 290 12.57 -1.76 6.33
CA GLU A 290 11.54 -1.46 5.33
C GLU A 290 10.16 -1.24 5.96
N PHE A 291 9.31 -0.49 5.26
CA PHE A 291 7.89 -0.28 5.60
C PHE A 291 6.97 -0.76 4.45
N PRO A 292 6.90 -2.08 4.21
CA PRO A 292 6.08 -2.65 3.15
C PRO A 292 4.58 -2.44 3.39
N VAL A 293 3.85 -2.32 2.28
CA VAL A 293 2.38 -2.27 2.26
C VAL A 293 1.88 -3.41 1.38
N PHE A 294 0.93 -4.17 1.91
CA PHE A 294 0.45 -5.40 1.30
C PHE A 294 -0.91 -5.20 0.64
N ASP A 295 -1.01 -5.54 -0.65
CA ASP A 295 -2.27 -5.52 -1.39
C ASP A 295 -3.15 -6.72 -1.01
N THR A 296 -4.37 -6.47 -0.53
CA THR A 296 -5.35 -7.52 -0.18
C THR A 296 -6.75 -7.19 -0.71
N GLU A 297 -7.66 -8.16 -0.71
CA GLU A 297 -9.07 -7.92 -1.08
C GLU A 297 -9.78 -6.96 -0.12
N ILE A 298 -9.31 -6.85 1.13
CA ILE A 298 -9.87 -5.96 2.16
C ILE A 298 -9.19 -4.59 2.19
N GLY A 299 -8.26 -4.32 1.26
CA GLY A 299 -7.53 -3.07 1.14
C GLY A 299 -6.03 -3.23 1.28
N ARG A 300 -5.30 -2.12 1.19
CA ARG A 300 -3.85 -2.10 1.38
C ARG A 300 -3.50 -2.01 2.85
N ILE A 301 -2.75 -2.98 3.35
CA ILE A 301 -2.44 -3.12 4.77
C ILE A 301 -0.96 -2.82 5.01
N GLY A 302 -0.69 -1.82 5.85
CA GLY A 302 0.63 -1.61 6.46
C GLY A 302 0.71 -2.27 7.83
N ILE A 303 1.92 -2.60 8.27
CA ILE A 303 2.18 -3.14 9.61
C ILE A 303 3.32 -2.34 10.24
N GLN A 304 3.16 -1.99 11.52
CA GLN A 304 4.23 -1.47 12.38
C GLN A 304 4.12 -2.20 13.72
N VAL A 305 5.20 -2.45 14.44
CA VAL A 305 5.16 -3.30 15.64
C VAL A 305 5.58 -2.50 16.86
N CYS A 306 4.71 -2.49 17.86
CA CYS A 306 4.94 -1.91 19.18
C CYS A 306 5.73 -0.60 19.13
N TYR A 307 7.02 -0.63 19.48
CA TYR A 307 7.86 0.54 19.61
C TYR A 307 7.91 1.44 18.36
N ASP A 308 7.64 0.90 17.16
CA ASP A 308 7.48 1.69 15.93
C ASP A 308 6.44 2.82 16.05
N HIS A 309 5.39 2.65 16.87
CA HIS A 309 4.32 3.64 17.01
C HIS A 309 4.77 4.96 17.69
N HIS A 310 5.92 4.95 18.38
CA HIS A 310 6.52 6.16 18.95
C HIS A 310 7.20 7.02 17.86
N PHE A 311 7.45 6.46 16.68
CA PHE A 311 8.11 7.12 15.57
C PHE A 311 7.07 7.45 14.50
N THR A 312 6.76 8.75 14.36
CA THR A 312 5.76 9.22 13.39
C THR A 312 6.10 8.82 11.95
N GLU A 313 7.38 8.66 11.66
CA GLU A 313 7.99 8.22 10.42
C GLU A 313 7.48 6.84 10.01
N SER A 314 7.27 5.91 10.95
CA SER A 314 6.74 4.57 10.67
C SER A 314 5.36 4.64 10.02
N ALA A 315 4.40 5.26 10.72
CA ALA A 315 3.05 5.44 10.22
C ALA A 315 3.01 6.32 8.96
N ARG A 316 3.88 7.34 8.89
CA ARG A 316 3.96 8.23 7.72
C ARG A 316 4.43 7.48 6.48
N ASN A 317 5.48 6.67 6.57
CA ASN A 317 5.97 5.87 5.45
C ASN A 317 4.90 4.90 4.95
N LEU A 318 4.24 4.17 5.85
CA LEU A 318 3.14 3.27 5.48
C LEU A 318 1.98 4.00 4.79
N ALA A 319 1.54 5.13 5.34
CA ALA A 319 0.47 5.94 4.78
C ALA A 319 0.85 6.52 3.41
N VAL A 320 2.07 7.06 3.27
CA VAL A 320 2.58 7.55 1.99
C VAL A 320 2.62 6.41 0.98
N ASN A 321 3.06 5.21 1.37
CA ASN A 321 3.06 3.99 0.56
C ASN A 321 1.65 3.44 0.23
N GLY A 322 0.60 4.10 0.71
CA GLY A 322 -0.79 3.85 0.36
C GLY A 322 -1.47 2.83 1.25
N ALA A 323 -0.99 2.60 2.48
CA ALA A 323 -1.71 1.83 3.47
C ALA A 323 -3.07 2.50 3.76
N GLU A 324 -4.15 1.73 3.68
CA GLU A 324 -5.50 2.12 4.06
C GLU A 324 -5.81 1.71 5.51
N ILE A 325 -5.14 0.65 5.97
CA ILE A 325 -5.21 0.10 7.33
C ILE A 325 -3.76 -0.07 7.80
N ILE A 326 -3.44 0.43 9.00
CA ILE A 326 -2.17 0.14 9.66
C ILE A 326 -2.47 -0.76 10.85
N LEU A 327 -1.88 -1.95 10.85
CA LEU A 327 -1.97 -2.90 11.96
C LEU A 327 -0.79 -2.70 12.89
N THR A 328 -1.09 -2.62 14.19
CA THR A 328 -0.08 -2.44 15.23
C THR A 328 -0.17 -3.57 16.25
N PRO A 329 0.49 -4.72 16.05
CA PRO A 329 0.72 -5.69 17.11
C PRO A 329 1.56 -5.03 18.22
N ILE A 330 1.13 -5.15 19.47
CA ILE A 330 1.78 -4.51 20.63
C ILE A 330 1.92 -5.52 21.77
N TRP A 331 3.03 -5.46 22.50
CA TRP A 331 3.21 -6.03 23.82
C TRP A 331 3.61 -4.94 24.81
N GLY A 332 2.63 -4.40 25.55
CA GLY A 332 2.84 -3.43 26.64
C GLY A 332 2.43 -2.00 26.30
N ASP A 333 2.05 -1.24 27.33
CA ASP A 333 1.81 0.20 27.32
C ASP A 333 2.56 0.80 28.52
N LEU A 334 3.42 1.79 28.30
CA LEU A 334 4.17 2.51 29.35
C LEU A 334 3.24 3.19 30.38
N ARG A 335 1.93 3.21 30.15
CA ARG A 335 0.92 3.75 31.07
C ARG A 335 0.49 2.79 32.19
N SER A 336 0.96 1.55 32.23
CA SER A 336 0.50 0.59 33.25
C SER A 336 1.33 0.51 34.52
N ASP A 337 2.59 0.95 34.54
CA ASP A 337 3.43 0.83 35.74
C ASP A 337 4.24 2.12 35.97
N GLY A 338 3.63 3.05 36.71
CA GLY A 338 4.22 3.82 37.82
C GLY A 338 5.49 4.66 37.67
N ASP A 339 6.39 4.38 36.74
CA ASP A 339 7.73 4.96 36.67
C ASP A 339 8.08 5.25 35.21
N ALA A 340 7.76 6.45 34.76
CA ALA A 340 8.23 6.99 33.49
C ALA A 340 8.79 8.40 33.73
N TYR A 341 10.09 8.47 34.06
CA TYR A 341 11.12 9.34 33.45
C TYR A 341 12.50 8.92 33.96
#